data_AF-A0A3D3R0P4-F1
#
_entry.id   AF-A0A3D3R0P4-F1
#
_cell.length_a   1.000
_cell.length_b   1.000
_cell.length_c   1.000
_cell.angle_alpha   90.00
_cell.angle_beta   90.00
_cell.angle_gamma   90.00
#
_symmetry.space_group_name_H-M   'P 1'
#
loop_
_entity.id
_entity.type
_entity.pdbx_description
1 polymer ?
#
loop_
_entity_poly.entity_id
_entity_poly.type
_entity_poly.pdbx_seq_one_letter_code
_entity_poly.pdbx_strand_id
1 'polypeptide(L)'
;MISTEELINDCVLFQSVTPTEMEELLYYSETEEFSEGARILDEGNSTRYLWVIKSGSCEVRKKLANGSEQTLTKLSPLSVFGEMSFFKPAPHSASVVALTDVEVVRIPGREFDQMLKDGAKGAQKVVFNTVRIMSDRLRMMDKWSAEMAESCGSRTRNAEWHDFRSKLYSDWKF
;
A
#
# COMPACT_ATOMS: atom_id res chain seq x y z
N MET A 1 -19.64 2.84 9.16
CA MET A 1 -18.64 3.82 8.69
C MET A 1 -17.59 3.90 9.77
N ILE A 2 -16.31 3.69 9.45
CA ILE A 2 -15.21 3.71 10.43
C ILE A 2 -15.04 5.12 11.00
N SER A 3 -14.98 5.21 12.33
CA SER A 3 -14.73 6.43 13.10
C SER A 3 -13.24 6.80 13.11
N THR A 4 -12.94 8.06 13.42
CA THR A 4 -11.54 8.52 13.60
C THR A 4 -10.81 7.74 14.69
N GLU A 5 -11.52 7.34 15.75
CA GLU A 5 -10.96 6.55 16.85
C GLU A 5 -10.55 5.14 16.38
N GLU A 6 -11.40 4.47 15.59
CA GLU A 6 -11.05 3.18 14.97
C GLU A 6 -9.88 3.31 13.98
N LEU A 7 -9.78 4.41 13.22
CA LEU A 7 -8.62 4.64 12.36
C LEU A 7 -7.31 4.72 13.17
N ILE A 8 -7.31 5.43 14.29
CA ILE A 8 -6.12 5.58 15.15
C ILE A 8 -5.73 4.25 15.80
N ASN A 9 -6.71 3.52 16.31
CA ASN A 9 -6.48 2.33 17.12
C ASN A 9 -6.15 1.09 16.27
N ASP A 10 -6.82 0.94 15.12
CA ASP A 10 -6.83 -0.32 14.38
C ASP A 10 -6.10 -0.24 13.03
N CYS A 11 -5.91 0.96 12.46
CA CYS A 11 -5.13 1.10 11.22
C CYS A 11 -3.63 1.11 11.52
N VAL A 12 -2.91 0.13 10.97
CA VAL A 12 -1.45 0.02 11.10
C VAL A 12 -0.69 1.28 10.64
N LEU A 13 -1.28 2.08 9.74
CA LEU A 13 -0.68 3.33 9.26
C LEU A 13 -0.66 4.43 10.33
N PHE A 14 -1.67 4.44 11.20
CA PHE A 14 -1.90 5.51 12.18
C PHE A 14 -1.54 5.10 13.60
N GLN A 15 -0.83 3.98 13.78
CA GLN A 15 -0.33 3.57 15.09
C GLN A 15 0.45 4.70 15.76
N SER A 16 0.10 4.96 17.02
CA SER A 16 0.72 6.01 17.86
C SER A 16 0.51 7.45 17.39
N VAL A 17 -0.33 7.68 16.38
CA VAL A 17 -0.85 9.01 16.04
C VAL A 17 -1.84 9.43 17.13
N THR A 18 -1.70 10.63 17.68
CA THR A 18 -2.63 11.15 18.68
C THR A 18 -3.89 11.70 18.02
N PRO A 19 -5.02 11.87 18.74
CA PRO A 19 -6.22 12.47 18.17
C PRO A 19 -5.97 13.84 17.51
N THR A 20 -5.19 14.72 18.14
CA THR A 20 -4.84 16.04 17.57
C THR A 20 -3.99 15.92 16.31
N GLU A 21 -3.04 14.99 16.26
CA GLU A 21 -2.26 14.73 15.05
C GLU A 21 -3.11 14.11 13.94
N MET A 22 -4.12 13.32 14.29
CA MET A 22 -5.06 12.74 13.35
C MET A 22 -6.00 13.80 12.76
N GLU A 23 -6.48 14.74 13.56
CA GLU A 23 -7.25 15.89 13.06
C GLU A 23 -6.46 16.69 12.03
N GLU A 24 -5.17 16.93 12.27
CA GLU A 24 -4.26 17.56 11.30
C GLU A 24 -4.11 16.73 10.02
N LEU A 25 -3.88 15.42 10.13
CA LEU A 25 -3.82 14.52 8.96
C LEU A 25 -5.12 14.53 8.16
N LEU A 26 -6.26 14.50 8.84
CA LEU A 26 -7.58 14.50 8.21
C LEU A 26 -7.91 15.82 7.53
N TYR A 27 -7.43 16.95 8.06
CA TYR A 27 -7.58 18.26 7.44
C TYR A 27 -6.96 18.33 6.04
N TYR A 28 -5.84 17.64 5.84
CA TYR A 28 -5.14 17.53 4.54
C TYR A 28 -5.61 16.32 3.71
N SER A 29 -6.61 15.59 4.18
CA SER A 29 -7.15 14.41 3.50
C SER A 29 -8.47 14.71 2.81
N GLU A 30 -8.83 13.85 1.86
CA GLU A 30 -10.09 13.93 1.12
C GLU A 30 -10.82 12.58 1.26
N THR A 31 -12.14 12.62 1.45
CA THR A 31 -12.98 11.42 1.35
C THR A 31 -13.40 11.22 -0.09
N GLU A 32 -13.27 10.00 -0.60
CA GLU A 32 -13.78 9.62 -1.92
C GLU A 32 -14.62 8.36 -1.84
N GLU A 33 -15.63 8.30 -2.71
CA GLU A 33 -16.55 7.18 -2.83
C GLU A 33 -16.44 6.58 -4.23
N PHE A 34 -16.45 5.25 -4.30
CA PHE A 34 -16.35 4.47 -5.51
C PHE A 34 -17.45 3.44 -5.53
N SER A 35 -18.21 3.35 -6.63
CA SER A 35 -19.20 2.30 -6.81
C SER A 35 -18.55 0.94 -7.04
N GLU A 36 -19.28 -0.14 -6.77
CA GLU A 36 -18.86 -1.50 -7.13
C GLU A 36 -18.36 -1.58 -8.59
N GLY A 37 -17.22 -2.24 -8.79
CA GLY A 37 -16.58 -2.40 -10.09
C GLY A 37 -15.72 -1.22 -10.54
N ALA A 38 -15.75 -0.08 -9.84
CA ALA A 38 -14.91 1.06 -10.17
C ALA A 38 -13.42 0.74 -9.98
N ARG A 39 -12.60 1.25 -10.91
CA ARG A 39 -11.14 1.17 -10.81
C ARG A 39 -10.64 2.39 -10.07
N ILE A 40 -10.19 2.18 -8.84
CA ILE A 40 -9.66 3.23 -7.97
C ILE A 40 -8.25 3.60 -8.42
N LEU A 41 -7.50 2.61 -8.88
CA LEU A 41 -6.11 2.75 -9.28
C LEU A 41 -5.82 1.80 -10.43
N ASP A 42 -5.10 2.30 -11.43
CA ASP A 42 -4.68 1.55 -12.61
C ASP A 42 -3.18 1.25 -12.58
N GLU A 43 -2.83 -0.03 -12.78
CA GLU A 43 -1.45 -0.44 -12.99
C GLU A 43 -0.80 0.35 -14.13
N GLY A 44 0.43 0.82 -13.92
CA GLY A 44 1.18 1.57 -14.92
C GLY A 44 0.83 3.06 -14.99
N ASN A 45 -0.25 3.50 -14.35
CA ASN A 45 -0.51 4.93 -14.18
C ASN A 45 0.34 5.51 -13.03
N SER A 46 0.60 6.81 -13.12
CA SER A 46 1.37 7.55 -12.12
C SER A 46 0.46 8.56 -11.43
N THR A 47 -0.02 8.21 -10.23
CA THR A 47 -0.67 9.15 -9.33
C THR A 47 -0.06 9.01 -7.93
N ARG A 48 -0.05 10.10 -7.16
CA ARG A 48 0.62 10.14 -5.86
C ARG A 48 -0.38 10.43 -4.74
N TYR A 49 -1.08 9.38 -4.32
CA TYR A 49 -1.99 9.42 -3.19
C TYR A 49 -1.77 8.19 -2.31
N LEU A 50 -2.09 8.34 -1.03
CA LEU A 50 -2.12 7.25 -0.06
C LEU A 50 -3.56 7.06 0.38
N TRP A 51 -4.09 5.84 0.28
CA TRP A 51 -5.48 5.55 0.59
C TRP A 51 -5.61 4.64 1.79
N VAL A 52 -6.67 4.88 2.58
CA VAL A 52 -7.14 3.99 3.65
C VAL A 52 -8.62 3.71 3.43
N ILE A 53 -9.00 2.42 3.40
CA ILE A 53 -10.40 2.01 3.21
C ILE A 53 -11.20 2.27 4.51
N LYS A 54 -12.24 3.10 4.44
CA LYS A 54 -13.20 3.32 5.54
C LYS A 54 -14.35 2.32 5.53
N SER A 55 -14.81 1.93 4.34
CA SER A 55 -15.89 0.96 4.19
C SER A 55 -15.82 0.27 2.83
N GLY A 56 -16.50 -0.88 2.73
CA GLY A 56 -16.48 -1.71 1.53
C GLY A 56 -15.25 -2.62 1.43
N SER A 57 -15.04 -3.18 0.25
CA SER A 57 -13.88 -4.02 -0.05
C SER A 57 -13.35 -3.80 -1.45
N CYS A 58 -12.06 -4.04 -1.64
CA CYS A 58 -11.40 -3.96 -2.93
C CYS A 58 -10.64 -5.25 -3.23
N GLU A 59 -10.20 -5.39 -4.46
CA GLU A 59 -9.17 -6.35 -4.83
C GLU A 59 -8.02 -5.70 -5.57
N VAL A 60 -6.82 -6.23 -5.33
CA VAL A 60 -5.60 -5.85 -6.03
C VAL A 60 -5.41 -6.80 -7.20
N ARG A 61 -5.30 -6.27 -8.41
CA ARG A 61 -5.15 -7.06 -9.64
C ARG A 61 -3.84 -6.73 -10.35
N LYS A 62 -3.16 -7.75 -10.86
CA LYS A 62 -1.94 -7.62 -11.66
C LYS A 62 -2.19 -8.04 -13.09
N LYS A 63 -1.74 -7.23 -14.06
CA LYS A 63 -1.75 -7.60 -15.47
C LYS A 63 -0.65 -8.62 -15.75
N LEU A 64 -1.02 -9.73 -16.37
CA LEU A 64 -0.11 -10.78 -16.81
C LEU A 64 0.38 -10.53 -18.24
N ALA A 65 1.45 -11.23 -18.65
CA ALA A 65 2.07 -11.06 -19.97
C ALA A 65 1.12 -11.39 -21.14
N ASN A 66 0.15 -12.27 -20.94
CA ASN A 66 -0.90 -12.62 -21.90
C ASN A 66 -2.05 -11.58 -21.96
N GLY A 67 -1.97 -10.51 -21.17
CA GLY A 67 -2.97 -9.45 -21.10
C GLY A 67 -4.13 -9.68 -20.12
N SER A 68 -4.27 -10.86 -19.51
CA SER A 68 -5.30 -11.11 -18.49
C SER A 68 -4.92 -10.46 -17.15
N GLU A 69 -5.91 -10.18 -16.31
CA GLU A 69 -5.69 -9.74 -14.93
C GLU A 69 -5.79 -10.93 -13.96
N GLN A 70 -4.90 -10.97 -12.96
CA GLN A 70 -4.94 -11.91 -11.85
C GLN A 70 -5.15 -11.16 -10.54
N THR A 71 -6.12 -11.59 -9.74
CA THR A 71 -6.30 -11.10 -8.36
C THR A 71 -5.14 -11.57 -7.49
N LEU A 72 -4.40 -10.62 -6.91
CA LEU A 72 -3.31 -10.88 -5.98
C LEU A 72 -3.81 -11.02 -4.54
N THR A 73 -4.72 -10.14 -4.13
CA THR A 73 -5.28 -10.12 -2.78
C THR A 73 -6.57 -9.31 -2.72
N LYS A 74 -7.30 -9.44 -1.61
CA LYS A 74 -8.46 -8.60 -1.27
C LYS A 74 -8.08 -7.64 -0.13
N LEU A 75 -8.62 -6.43 -0.20
CA LEU A 75 -8.45 -5.39 0.80
C LEU A 75 -9.79 -5.16 1.51
N SER A 76 -9.73 -5.12 2.84
CA SER A 76 -10.87 -4.85 3.72
C SER A 76 -10.75 -3.45 4.34
N PRO A 77 -11.76 -2.97 5.09
CA PRO A 77 -11.62 -1.73 5.84
C PRO A 77 -10.34 -1.71 6.71
N LEU A 78 -9.78 -0.52 6.91
CA LEU A 78 -8.47 -0.23 7.52
C LEU A 78 -7.24 -0.65 6.70
N SER A 79 -7.43 -1.29 5.53
CA SER A 79 -6.34 -1.58 4.61
C SER A 79 -5.79 -0.30 3.98
N VAL A 80 -4.48 -0.29 3.77
CA VAL A 80 -3.72 0.79 3.14
C VAL A 80 -3.24 0.33 1.77
N PHE A 81 -3.38 1.20 0.76
CA PHE A 81 -2.84 0.97 -0.58
C PHE A 81 -2.34 2.27 -1.24
N GLY A 82 -1.56 2.12 -2.32
CA GLY A 82 -0.93 3.24 -3.06
C GLY A 82 0.41 3.70 -2.47
N GLU A 83 0.85 3.10 -1.37
CA GLU A 83 2.04 3.51 -0.63
C GLU A 83 3.34 3.35 -1.41
N MET A 84 3.41 2.36 -2.31
CA MET A 84 4.61 2.08 -3.11
C MET A 84 4.96 3.25 -4.05
N SER A 85 3.98 3.78 -4.77
CA SER A 85 4.11 4.92 -5.68
C SER A 85 4.03 6.27 -4.95
N PHE A 86 3.47 6.27 -3.74
CA PHE A 86 3.42 7.46 -2.88
C PHE A 86 4.81 7.87 -2.38
N PHE A 87 5.58 6.95 -1.80
CA PHE A 87 6.89 7.25 -1.22
C PHE A 87 8.04 7.18 -2.23
N LYS A 88 7.86 6.42 -3.32
CA LYS A 88 8.80 6.37 -4.43
C LYS A 88 8.06 6.73 -5.72
N PRO A 89 8.40 7.85 -6.39
CA PRO A 89 7.80 8.19 -7.67
C PRO A 89 8.02 7.08 -8.70
N ALA A 90 6.96 6.30 -8.94
CA ALA A 90 6.95 5.17 -9.86
C ALA A 90 5.51 4.90 -10.30
N PRO A 91 5.31 4.31 -11.49
CA PRO A 91 4.01 3.80 -11.87
C PRO A 91 3.48 2.79 -10.85
N HIS A 92 2.17 2.75 -10.69
CA HIS A 92 1.52 1.79 -9.81
C HIS A 92 1.86 0.35 -10.19
N SER A 93 2.20 -0.45 -9.19
CA SER A 93 2.65 -1.83 -9.38
C SER A 93 1.51 -2.80 -9.72
N ALA A 94 0.28 -2.44 -9.40
CA ALA A 94 -0.93 -3.24 -9.61
C ALA A 94 -2.14 -2.30 -9.67
N SER A 95 -3.27 -2.81 -10.11
CA SER A 95 -4.55 -2.09 -10.11
C SER A 95 -5.33 -2.36 -8.82
N VAL A 96 -6.20 -1.44 -8.41
CA VAL A 96 -7.15 -1.63 -7.29
C VAL A 96 -8.57 -1.41 -7.80
N VAL A 97 -9.41 -2.41 -7.63
CA VAL A 97 -10.81 -2.42 -8.12
C VAL A 97 -11.76 -2.61 -6.94
N ALA A 98 -12.80 -1.80 -6.87
CA ALA A 98 -13.84 -1.90 -5.86
C ALA A 98 -14.68 -3.18 -6.07
N LEU A 99 -14.81 -4.00 -5.02
CA LEU A 99 -15.66 -5.21 -5.01
C LEU A 99 -17.07 -4.96 -4.49
N THR A 100 -17.25 -3.83 -3.81
CA THR A 100 -18.53 -3.29 -3.32
C THR A 100 -18.49 -1.78 -3.53
N ASP A 101 -19.53 -1.07 -3.12
CA ASP A 101 -19.37 0.37 -2.88
C ASP A 101 -18.31 0.57 -1.78
N VAL A 102 -17.38 1.50 -2.03
CA VAL A 102 -16.18 1.72 -1.22
C VAL A 102 -16.06 3.19 -0.89
N GLU A 103 -15.80 3.47 0.38
CA GLU A 103 -15.41 4.80 0.86
C GLU A 103 -13.96 4.75 1.34
N VAL A 104 -13.16 5.73 0.95
CA VAL A 104 -11.75 5.85 1.33
C VAL A 104 -11.45 7.23 1.91
N VAL A 105 -10.47 7.29 2.80
CA VAL A 105 -9.70 8.52 3.03
C VAL A 105 -8.51 8.48 2.10
N ARG A 106 -8.25 9.55 1.35
CA ARG A 106 -7.03 9.73 0.57
C ARG A 106 -6.24 10.94 1.01
N ILE A 107 -4.92 10.78 1.08
CA ILE A 107 -3.99 11.88 1.35
C ILE A 107 -3.23 12.18 0.06
N PRO A 108 -3.37 13.40 -0.52
CA PRO A 108 -2.58 13.81 -1.66
C PRO A 108 -1.11 13.97 -1.28
N GLY A 109 -0.20 13.49 -2.13
CA GLY A 109 1.23 13.60 -1.90
C GLY A 109 1.71 15.03 -1.69
N ARG A 110 1.14 15.99 -2.42
CA ARG A 110 1.48 17.42 -2.26
C ARG A 110 1.18 17.95 -0.85
N GLU A 111 0.04 17.55 -0.28
CA GLU A 111 -0.39 17.98 1.05
C GLU A 111 0.46 17.27 2.12
N PHE A 112 0.78 16.00 1.88
CA PHE A 112 1.69 15.26 2.75
C PHE A 112 3.10 15.84 2.79
N ASP A 113 3.63 16.28 1.64
CA ASP A 113 4.93 16.96 1.60
C ASP A 113 4.88 18.29 2.35
N GLN A 114 3.75 18.99 2.31
CA GLN A 114 3.54 20.23 3.06
C GLN A 114 3.50 19.95 4.57
N MET A 115 2.75 18.95 5.02
CA MET A 115 2.73 18.51 6.42
C MET A 115 4.14 18.16 6.94
N LEU A 116 4.95 17.48 6.13
CA LEU A 116 6.34 17.15 6.52
C LEU A 116 7.21 18.40 6.64
N LYS A 117 7.06 19.39 5.74
CA LYS A 117 7.79 20.67 5.82
C LYS A 117 7.41 21.48 7.05
N ASP A 118 6.13 21.45 7.42
CA ASP A 118 5.59 22.17 8.57
C ASP A 118 5.90 21.47 9.91
N GLY A 119 6.50 20.28 9.85
CA GLY A 119 6.90 19.52 11.03
C GLY A 119 5.74 18.78 11.71
N ALA A 120 4.66 18.50 10.97
CA ALA A 120 3.51 17.76 11.46
C ALA A 120 3.94 16.37 11.97
N LYS A 121 3.83 16.14 13.28
CA LYS A 121 4.26 14.90 13.93
C LYS A 121 3.47 13.69 13.43
N GLY A 122 2.19 13.88 13.10
CA GLY A 122 1.34 12.83 12.52
C GLY A 122 1.91 12.31 11.20
N ALA A 123 2.29 13.21 10.28
CA ALA A 123 2.88 12.83 9.00
C ALA A 123 4.22 12.09 9.17
N GLN A 124 5.08 12.54 10.09
CA GLN A 124 6.33 11.84 10.40
C GLN A 124 6.08 10.42 10.92
N LYS A 125 5.10 10.23 11.81
CA LYS A 125 4.70 8.89 12.29
C LYS A 125 4.19 8.01 11.15
N VAL A 126 3.39 8.56 10.24
CA VAL A 126 2.93 7.84 9.03
C VAL A 126 4.09 7.37 8.15
N VAL A 127 5.16 8.17 8.00
CA VAL A 127 6.39 7.74 7.32
C VAL A 127 6.99 6.51 8.01
N PHE A 128 7.24 6.59 9.33
CA PHE A 128 7.84 5.49 10.09
C PHE A 128 6.97 4.23 10.07
N ASN A 129 5.66 4.39 10.21
CA ASN A 129 4.70 3.28 10.16
C ASN A 129 4.70 2.63 8.78
N THR A 130 4.80 3.41 7.69
CA THR A 130 4.91 2.85 6.34
C THR A 130 6.21 2.06 6.17
N VAL A 131 7.35 2.58 6.64
CA VAL A 131 8.63 1.85 6.60
C VAL A 131 8.54 0.54 7.35
N ARG A 132 7.89 0.52 8.52
CA ARG A 132 7.66 -0.69 9.30
C ARG A 132 6.79 -1.71 8.53
N ILE A 133 5.66 -1.26 7.96
CA ILE A 133 4.76 -2.11 7.16
C ILE A 133 5.51 -2.70 5.96
N MET A 134 6.27 -1.89 5.21
CA MET A 134 7.07 -2.38 4.08
C MET A 134 8.11 -3.40 4.53
N SER A 135 8.78 -3.16 5.65
CA SER A 135 9.77 -4.08 6.22
C SER A 135 9.15 -5.42 6.63
N ASP A 136 7.97 -5.40 7.26
CA ASP A 136 7.23 -6.60 7.64
C ASP A 136 6.77 -7.38 6.40
N ARG A 137 6.20 -6.70 5.40
CA ARG A 137 5.78 -7.31 4.13
C ARG A 137 6.95 -7.94 3.38
N LEU A 138 8.11 -7.27 3.33
CA LEU A 138 9.32 -7.81 2.70
C LEU A 138 9.81 -9.08 3.42
N ARG A 139 9.84 -9.09 4.76
CA ARG A 139 10.19 -10.27 5.55
C ARG A 139 9.23 -11.44 5.29
N MET A 140 7.93 -11.17 5.22
CA MET A 140 6.93 -12.18 4.91
C MET A 140 7.11 -12.75 3.50
N MET A 141 7.34 -11.89 2.51
CA MET A 141 7.60 -12.30 1.13
C MET A 141 8.88 -13.14 1.03
N ASP A 142 9.95 -12.76 1.74
CA ASP A 142 11.19 -13.54 1.82
C ASP A 142 10.95 -14.93 2.40
N LYS A 143 10.21 -15.03 3.51
CA LYS A 143 9.87 -16.30 4.15
C LYS A 143 9.05 -17.20 3.23
N TRP A 144 7.97 -16.65 2.65
CA TRP A 144 7.09 -17.40 1.75
C TRP A 144 7.82 -17.91 0.51
N SER A 145 8.71 -17.09 -0.06
CA SER A 145 9.50 -17.47 -1.22
C SER A 145 10.49 -18.59 -0.89
N ALA A 146 11.09 -18.58 0.30
CA ALA A 146 11.95 -19.67 0.77
C ALA A 146 11.17 -20.99 0.95
N GLU A 147 10.00 -20.94 1.58
CA GLU A 147 9.11 -22.11 1.74
C GLU A 147 8.68 -22.71 0.39
N MET A 148 8.40 -21.85 -0.61
CA MET A 148 8.09 -22.28 -1.98
C MET A 148 9.27 -22.93 -2.70
N ALA A 149 10.50 -22.47 -2.43
CA ALA A 149 11.71 -23.09 -2.99
C ALA A 149 11.97 -24.47 -2.37
N GLU A 150 11.76 -24.61 -1.06
CA GLU A 150 11.97 -25.87 -0.31
C GLU A 150 10.92 -26.93 -0.64
N SER A 151 9.63 -26.55 -0.72
CA SER A 151 8.51 -27.48 -0.94
C SER A 151 8.45 -28.09 -2.35
N CYS A 152 9.12 -27.50 -3.35
CA CYS A 152 9.03 -27.94 -4.75
C CYS A 152 10.25 -28.72 -5.29
N GLY A 153 11.25 -29.05 -4.48
CA GLY A 153 12.26 -30.08 -4.79
C GLY A 153 13.02 -29.96 -6.14
N SER A 154 13.27 -28.74 -6.65
CA SER A 154 13.93 -28.50 -7.95
C SER A 154 15.13 -27.55 -7.82
N ARG A 155 16.31 -27.99 -8.27
CA ARG A 155 17.56 -27.19 -8.32
C ARG A 155 17.41 -25.89 -9.13
N THR A 156 16.51 -25.86 -10.12
CA THR A 156 16.32 -24.71 -11.02
C THR A 156 15.72 -23.50 -10.30
N ARG A 157 14.83 -23.71 -9.32
CA ARG A 157 14.19 -22.61 -8.57
C ARG A 157 15.09 -21.98 -7.50
N ASN A 158 16.05 -22.73 -6.93
CA ASN A 158 17.04 -22.14 -6.02
C ASN A 158 17.93 -21.10 -6.74
N ALA A 159 18.23 -21.32 -8.02
CA ALA A 159 18.93 -20.36 -8.85
C ALA A 159 18.07 -19.12 -9.17
N GLU A 160 16.79 -19.31 -9.51
CA GLU A 160 15.84 -18.20 -9.72
C GLU A 160 15.64 -17.35 -8.45
N TRP A 161 15.60 -17.98 -7.26
CA TRP A 161 15.51 -17.27 -5.99
C TRP A 161 16.78 -16.47 -5.67
N HIS A 162 17.96 -17.06 -5.91
CA HIS A 162 19.22 -16.35 -5.76
C HIS A 162 19.32 -15.16 -6.73
N ASP A 163 18.86 -15.31 -7.98
CA ASP A 163 18.81 -14.23 -8.97
C ASP A 163 17.85 -13.10 -8.54
N PHE A 164 16.64 -13.44 -8.08
CA PHE A 164 15.70 -12.46 -7.53
C PHE A 164 16.29 -11.68 -6.36
N ARG A 165 16.89 -12.36 -5.38
CA ARG A 165 17.56 -11.68 -4.24
C ARG A 165 18.72 -10.82 -4.71
N SER A 166 19.53 -11.30 -5.67
CA SER A 166 20.59 -10.50 -6.27
C SER A 166 20.01 -9.21 -6.83
N LYS A 167 18.97 -9.28 -7.68
CA LYS A 167 18.31 -8.09 -8.26
C LYS A 167 17.78 -7.13 -7.19
N LEU A 168 17.14 -7.67 -6.14
CA LEU A 168 16.60 -6.88 -5.04
C LEU A 168 17.67 -6.02 -4.34
N TYR A 169 18.90 -6.53 -4.22
CA TYR A 169 20.00 -5.87 -3.50
C TYR A 169 21.09 -5.24 -4.39
N SER A 170 21.16 -5.57 -5.68
CA SER A 170 22.22 -5.11 -6.60
C SER A 170 21.77 -4.17 -7.72
N ASP A 171 20.48 -4.12 -8.06
CA ASP A 171 19.95 -3.21 -9.10
C ASP A 171 19.49 -1.86 -8.55
N TRP A 172 19.84 -1.53 -7.30
CA TRP A 172 19.49 -0.24 -6.70
C TRP A 172 20.36 0.89 -7.27
N LYS A 173 19.90 1.52 -8.35
CA LYS A 173 20.42 2.82 -8.79
C LYS A 173 19.55 3.91 -8.13
N PHE A 174 20.15 4.69 -7.24
CA PHE A 174 19.57 5.94 -6.73
C PHE A 174 19.62 7.01 -7.82
#